data_AF-A0A939F0S3-F1
#
_entry.id   AF-A0A939F0S3-F1
#
_cell.length_a   1.000
_cell.length_b   1.000
_cell.length_c   1.000
_cell.angle_alpha   90.00
_cell.angle_beta   90.00
_cell.angle_gamma   90.00
#
_symmetry.space_group_name_H-M   'P 1'
#
loop_
_entity.id
_entity.type
_entity.pdbx_description
1 polymer ?
#
loop_
_entity_poly.entity_id
_entity_poly.type
_entity_poly.pdbx_seq_one_letter_code
_entity_poly.pdbx_strand_id
1 'polypeptide(L)'
;MPDFIQYQVFLTPEAAQPLLTLLRQQEIPFETSFDQHAFDVTFAYNSTRTQFVVKLRQQDFDTARALETAVSEQLTASVAPDHYLFNFSDEELFDLLAKPDEWSNFDVTLAQQLLRKRGRDVSPDAVRLLRQHRAAELARPEESQKAWILAGYAFALLGGLIGLFIGWHLASHKKQLFDGRQVRAFSAADQAHGWRILGLGAVSIIGWTFLRWYTA
;
A
#
# COMPACT_ATOMS: atom_id res chain seq x y z
N MET A 1 9.82 -18.45 -3.61
CA MET A 1 10.22 -17.44 -4.61
C MET A 1 10.32 -16.11 -3.87
N PRO A 2 11.26 -15.21 -4.18
CA PRO A 2 11.28 -13.92 -3.51
C PRO A 2 10.05 -13.13 -3.96
N ASP A 3 9.20 -12.78 -3.01
CA ASP A 3 7.94 -12.09 -3.29
C ASP A 3 8.25 -10.65 -3.70
N PHE A 4 7.98 -10.32 -4.98
CA PHE A 4 8.05 -8.96 -5.49
C PHE A 4 6.85 -8.17 -5.00
N ILE A 5 7.13 -7.11 -4.25
CA ILE A 5 6.12 -6.25 -3.64
C ILE A 5 6.21 -4.84 -4.22
N GLN A 6 5.09 -4.12 -4.23
CA GLN A 6 5.02 -2.76 -4.74
C GLN A 6 6.04 -1.86 -4.04
N TYR A 7 6.93 -1.28 -4.83
CA TYR A 7 7.94 -0.33 -4.37
C TYR A 7 7.51 1.11 -4.66
N GLN A 8 7.20 1.41 -5.93
CA GLN A 8 6.79 2.75 -6.37
C GLN A 8 5.79 2.69 -7.53
N VAL A 9 5.03 3.77 -7.66
CA VAL A 9 4.00 3.96 -8.69
C VAL A 9 4.35 5.20 -9.51
N PHE A 10 4.10 5.11 -10.82
CA PHE A 10 4.40 6.12 -11.81
C PHE A 10 3.16 6.37 -12.68
N LEU A 11 2.95 7.62 -13.10
CA LEU A 11 1.85 7.96 -14.00
C LEU A 11 2.07 7.42 -15.41
N THR A 12 3.34 7.32 -15.83
CA THR A 12 3.70 6.76 -17.13
C THR A 12 4.95 5.87 -17.03
N PRO A 13 5.12 4.90 -17.95
CA PRO A 13 6.32 4.07 -17.99
C PRO A 13 7.61 4.87 -18.22
N GLU A 14 7.52 6.00 -18.94
CA GLU A 14 8.66 6.88 -19.21
C GLU A 14 9.18 7.53 -17.93
N ALA A 15 8.28 7.94 -17.03
CA ALA A 15 8.65 8.48 -15.72
C ALA A 15 9.40 7.46 -14.85
N ALA A 16 9.17 6.16 -15.07
CA ALA A 16 9.88 5.10 -14.36
C ALA A 16 11.27 4.77 -14.95
N GLN A 17 11.58 5.19 -16.18
CA GLN A 17 12.84 4.83 -16.86
C GLN A 17 14.12 5.17 -16.08
N PRO A 18 14.22 6.34 -15.42
CA PRO A 18 15.39 6.65 -14.59
C PRO A 18 15.60 5.60 -13.49
N LEU A 19 14.53 5.22 -12.78
CA LEU A 19 14.59 4.19 -11.75
C LEU A 19 14.93 2.82 -12.33
N LEU A 20 14.29 2.40 -13.42
CA LEU A 20 14.55 1.10 -14.05
C LEU A 20 16.00 0.98 -14.53
N THR A 21 16.58 2.07 -15.04
CA THR A 21 17.98 2.11 -15.45
C THR A 21 18.91 1.97 -14.26
N LEU A 22 18.64 2.68 -13.17
CA LEU A 22 19.41 2.58 -11.93
C LEU A 22 19.37 1.17 -11.33
N LEU A 23 18.18 0.57 -11.24
CA LEU A 23 18.01 -0.80 -10.75
C LEU A 23 18.78 -1.80 -11.61
N ARG A 24 18.75 -1.64 -12.94
CA ARG A 24 19.49 -2.50 -13.87
C ARG A 24 21.01 -2.33 -13.74
N GLN A 25 21.50 -1.11 -13.53
CA GLN A 25 22.93 -0.82 -13.33
C GLN A 25 23.48 -1.43 -12.04
N GLN A 26 22.68 -1.47 -10.98
CA GLN A 26 23.04 -2.06 -9.69
C GLN A 26 22.66 -3.55 -9.59
N GLU A 27 22.25 -4.18 -10.70
CA GLU A 27 21.80 -5.58 -10.77
C GLU A 27 20.70 -5.96 -9.75
N ILE A 28 19.86 -4.98 -9.38
CA ILE A 28 18.75 -5.19 -8.45
C ILE A 28 17.59 -5.85 -9.21
N PRO A 29 17.11 -7.04 -8.80
CA PRO A 29 15.96 -7.67 -9.44
C PRO A 29 14.69 -6.83 -9.25
N PHE A 30 13.93 -6.63 -10.33
CA PHE A 30 12.66 -5.88 -10.31
C PHE A 30 11.61 -6.50 -11.24
N GLU A 31 10.34 -6.23 -10.95
CA GLU A 31 9.21 -6.52 -11.84
C GLU A 31 8.43 -5.23 -12.11
N THR A 32 7.77 -5.16 -13.26
CA THR A 32 6.91 -4.02 -13.63
C THR A 32 5.53 -4.51 -14.00
N SER A 33 4.49 -3.82 -13.55
CA SER A 33 3.11 -4.13 -13.89
C SER A 33 2.30 -2.86 -14.10
N PHE A 34 1.25 -2.94 -14.91
CA PHE A 34 0.22 -1.91 -14.92
C PHE A 34 -0.85 -2.29 -13.90
N ASP A 35 -1.06 -1.43 -12.90
CA ASP A 35 -2.16 -1.62 -11.95
C ASP A 35 -3.40 -0.93 -12.51
N GLN A 36 -4.38 -1.73 -12.87
CA GLN A 36 -5.75 -1.29 -13.07
C GLN A 36 -6.43 -1.49 -11.73
N HIS A 37 -6.64 -0.41 -10.97
CA HIS A 37 -7.36 -0.48 -9.71
C HIS A 37 -8.62 -1.32 -9.90
N ALA A 38 -8.67 -2.48 -9.25
CA ALA A 38 -9.83 -3.34 -9.27
C ALA A 38 -11.01 -2.54 -8.70
N PHE A 39 -11.99 -2.28 -9.56
CA PHE A 39 -13.31 -1.68 -9.28
C PHE A 39 -13.62 -1.48 -7.78
N ASP A 40 -13.30 -0.30 -7.24
CA ASP A 40 -13.87 0.18 -6.00
C ASP A 40 -15.16 0.94 -6.35
N VAL A 41 -16.31 0.42 -5.93
CA VAL A 41 -17.65 0.96 -6.22
C VAL A 41 -17.82 2.37 -5.64
N THR A 42 -16.94 2.77 -4.71
CA THR A 42 -16.93 4.09 -4.07
C THR A 42 -16.21 5.16 -4.92
N PHE A 43 -15.50 4.77 -5.98
CA PHE A 43 -14.63 5.64 -6.79
C PHE A 43 -15.21 6.03 -8.17
N ALA A 44 -16.53 6.10 -8.31
CA ALA A 44 -17.23 6.38 -9.57
C ALA A 44 -16.93 7.75 -10.23
N TYR A 45 -15.99 8.56 -9.71
CA TYR A 45 -15.65 9.88 -10.24
C TYR A 45 -14.18 10.13 -10.55
N ASN A 46 -13.26 9.18 -10.30
CA ASN A 46 -11.88 9.33 -10.73
C ASN A 46 -11.62 8.50 -11.98
N SER A 47 -11.28 9.19 -13.06
CA SER A 47 -10.91 8.61 -14.34
C SER A 47 -9.86 7.53 -14.15
N THR A 48 -10.08 6.40 -14.82
CA THR A 48 -9.20 5.23 -14.93
C THR A 48 -7.79 5.63 -15.37
N ARG A 49 -6.94 6.04 -14.43
CA ARG A 49 -5.51 6.22 -14.69
C ARG A 49 -4.83 4.89 -14.45
N THR A 50 -4.53 4.18 -15.53
CA THR A 50 -3.65 3.01 -15.49
C THR A 50 -2.32 3.47 -14.90
N GLN A 51 -1.98 2.96 -13.72
CA GLN A 51 -0.75 3.33 -13.03
C GLN A 51 0.35 2.32 -13.36
N PHE A 52 1.56 2.79 -13.62
CA PHE A 52 2.72 1.93 -13.84
C PHE A 52 3.42 1.66 -12.52
N VAL A 53 3.50 0.39 -12.12
CA VAL A 53 4.03 -0.02 -10.81
C VAL A 53 5.35 -0.74 -10.98
N VAL A 54 6.36 -0.30 -10.24
CA VAL A 54 7.65 -0.99 -10.09
C VAL A 54 7.64 -1.77 -8.78
N LYS A 55 7.95 -3.05 -8.85
CA LYS A 55 7.99 -3.99 -7.73
C LYS A 55 9.42 -4.45 -7.49
N LEU A 56 9.83 -4.47 -6.23
CA LEU A 56 11.15 -4.92 -5.78
C LEU A 56 11.00 -5.98 -4.69
N ARG A 57 12.09 -6.66 -4.36
CA ARG A 57 12.13 -7.48 -3.14
C ARG A 57 12.25 -6.56 -1.94
N GLN A 58 11.58 -6.89 -0.85
CA GLN A 58 11.58 -6.05 0.36
C GLN A 58 12.98 -5.72 0.87
N GLN A 59 13.90 -6.68 0.81
CA GLN A 59 15.30 -6.51 1.23
C GLN A 59 16.07 -5.45 0.42
N ASP A 60 15.62 -5.15 -0.80
CA ASP A 60 16.29 -4.23 -1.72
C ASP A 60 15.71 -2.81 -1.64
N PHE A 61 14.66 -2.59 -0.83
CA PHE A 61 13.98 -1.29 -0.70
C PHE A 61 14.91 -0.20 -0.16
N ASP A 62 15.68 -0.51 0.89
CA ASP A 62 16.58 0.46 1.51
C ASP A 62 17.72 0.84 0.55
N THR A 63 18.27 -0.15 -0.16
CA THR A 63 19.31 0.05 -1.19
C THR A 63 18.79 0.89 -2.35
N ALA A 64 17.62 0.55 -2.88
CA ALA A 64 16.99 1.31 -3.98
C ALA A 64 16.71 2.76 -3.56
N ARG A 65 16.20 2.98 -2.35
CA ARG A 65 15.90 4.32 -1.82
C ARG A 65 17.17 5.15 -1.62
N ALA A 66 18.24 4.55 -1.11
CA ALA A 66 19.52 5.22 -0.95
C ALA A 66 20.10 5.64 -2.31
N LEU A 67 20.03 4.75 -3.30
CA LEU A 67 20.48 5.01 -4.67
C LEU A 67 19.68 6.15 -5.33
N GLU A 68 18.36 6.11 -5.21
CA GLU A 68 17.48 7.16 -5.74
C GLU A 68 17.72 8.52 -5.07
N THR A 69 18.00 8.53 -3.77
CA THR A 69 18.29 9.77 -3.04
C THR A 69 19.60 10.38 -3.54
N ALA A 70 20.65 9.57 -3.66
CA ALA A 70 21.94 10.02 -4.18
C ALA A 70 21.84 10.57 -5.62
N VAL A 71 21.03 9.92 -6.45
CA VAL A 71 20.84 10.30 -7.85
C VAL A 71 19.88 11.48 -8.01
N SER A 72 18.82 11.58 -7.19
CA SER A 72 17.95 12.75 -7.15
C SER A 72 18.72 14.01 -6.78
N GLU A 73 19.59 13.96 -5.77
CA GLU A 73 20.41 15.10 -5.37
C GLU A 73 21.34 15.58 -6.50
N GLN A 74 21.83 14.66 -7.34
CA GLN A 74 22.66 14.98 -8.50
C GLN A 74 21.87 15.46 -9.73
N LEU A 75 20.78 14.78 -10.09
CA LEU A 75 19.94 15.07 -11.27
C LEU A 75 19.14 16.37 -11.14
N THR A 76 18.83 16.79 -9.92
CA THR A 76 18.24 18.10 -9.61
C THR A 76 18.91 19.25 -10.36
N ALA A 77 20.24 19.18 -10.52
CA ALA A 77 21.02 20.19 -11.19
C ALA A 77 20.85 20.19 -12.72
N SER A 78 20.33 19.11 -13.31
CA SER A 78 20.31 18.84 -14.75
C SER A 78 18.98 18.26 -15.26
N VAL A 79 17.86 18.46 -14.54
CA VAL A 79 16.55 17.90 -14.94
C VAL A 79 16.17 18.38 -16.34
N ALA A 80 15.80 17.42 -17.19
CA ALA A 80 15.35 17.70 -18.55
C ALA A 80 14.10 18.63 -18.50
N PRO A 81 14.08 19.75 -19.25
CA PRO A 81 13.00 20.75 -19.19
C PRO A 81 11.61 20.23 -19.58
N ASP A 82 11.51 19.00 -20.09
CA ASP A 82 10.30 18.34 -20.57
C ASP A 82 9.61 17.46 -19.51
N HIS A 83 10.11 17.42 -18.27
CA HIS A 83 9.49 16.64 -17.21
C HIS A 83 8.05 17.14 -16.91
N TYR A 84 7.09 16.22 -16.78
CA TYR A 84 5.68 16.56 -16.63
C TYR A 84 5.38 17.45 -15.40
N LEU A 85 6.16 17.33 -14.32
CA LEU A 85 6.06 18.18 -13.13
C LEU A 85 6.33 19.67 -13.38
N PHE A 86 7.02 20.04 -14.48
CA PHE A 86 7.16 21.46 -14.84
C PHE A 86 5.82 22.09 -15.23
N ASN A 87 4.85 21.29 -15.70
CA ASN A 87 3.51 21.75 -16.07
C ASN A 87 2.54 21.85 -14.87
N PHE A 88 2.96 21.40 -13.68
CA PHE A 88 2.10 21.39 -12.49
C PHE A 88 2.00 22.80 -11.88
N SER A 89 0.82 23.14 -11.37
CA SER A 89 0.58 24.34 -10.57
C SER A 89 1.24 24.23 -9.19
N ASP A 90 1.39 25.35 -8.48
CA ASP A 90 1.94 25.31 -7.12
C ASP A 90 1.08 24.44 -6.19
N GLU A 91 -0.25 24.51 -6.33
CA GLU A 91 -1.21 23.71 -5.58
C GLU A 91 -1.04 22.21 -5.85
N GLU A 92 -0.85 21.82 -7.11
CA GLU A 92 -0.61 20.42 -7.50
C GLU A 92 0.72 19.90 -6.94
N LEU A 93 1.77 20.73 -6.94
CA LEU A 93 3.04 20.38 -6.31
C LEU A 93 2.92 20.26 -4.78
N PHE A 94 2.11 21.09 -4.14
CA PHE A 94 1.83 20.96 -2.70
C PHE A 94 0.99 19.71 -2.39
N ASP A 95 0.00 19.37 -3.21
CA ASP A 95 -0.80 18.14 -3.05
C ASP A 95 0.08 16.89 -3.20
N LEU A 96 1.03 16.92 -4.15
CA LEU A 96 2.04 15.88 -4.31
C LEU A 96 2.90 15.73 -3.05
N LEU A 97 3.38 16.84 -2.47
CA LEU A 97 4.14 16.81 -1.21
C LEU A 97 3.30 16.32 -0.02
N ALA A 98 1.99 16.55 -0.05
CA ALA A 98 1.06 16.06 0.97
C ALA A 98 0.78 14.56 0.84
N LYS A 99 0.92 13.99 -0.37
CA LYS A 99 0.60 12.60 -0.67
C LYS A 99 1.76 11.77 -1.23
N PRO A 100 2.93 11.73 -0.57
CA PRO A 100 4.16 11.21 -1.17
C PRO A 100 4.15 9.71 -1.48
N ASP A 101 3.25 8.92 -0.91
CA ASP A 101 3.04 7.49 -1.23
C ASP A 101 2.35 7.24 -2.58
N GLU A 102 1.70 8.26 -3.14
CA GLU A 102 1.06 8.18 -4.46
C GLU A 102 2.01 8.55 -5.61
N TRP A 103 3.23 9.00 -5.29
CA TRP A 103 4.20 9.55 -6.23
C TRP A 103 5.60 8.93 -6.05
N SER A 104 6.45 9.03 -7.06
CA SER A 104 7.82 8.56 -6.94
C SER A 104 8.64 9.45 -6.00
N ASN A 105 9.69 8.90 -5.38
CA ASN A 105 10.57 9.70 -4.52
C ASN A 105 11.27 10.84 -5.30
N PHE A 106 11.56 10.59 -6.58
CA PHE A 106 12.06 11.61 -7.51
C PHE A 106 11.06 12.76 -7.67
N ASP A 107 9.79 12.45 -7.91
CA ASP A 107 8.74 13.45 -8.11
C ASP A 107 8.57 14.36 -6.88
N VAL A 108 8.59 13.76 -5.69
CA VAL A 108 8.48 14.49 -4.43
C VAL A 108 9.68 15.42 -4.23
N THR A 109 10.88 14.98 -4.58
CA THR A 109 12.10 15.77 -4.48
C THR A 109 12.12 16.91 -5.51
N LEU A 110 11.72 16.62 -6.74
CA LEU A 110 11.62 17.62 -7.82
C LEU A 110 10.55 18.67 -7.51
N ALA A 111 9.39 18.26 -7.00
CA ALA A 111 8.32 19.17 -6.59
C ALA A 111 8.77 20.14 -5.49
N GLN A 112 9.49 19.65 -4.47
CA GLN A 112 10.05 20.49 -3.41
C GLN A 112 10.99 21.57 -3.97
N GLN A 113 11.80 21.23 -4.97
CA GLN A 113 12.73 22.17 -5.58
C GLN A 113 12.07 23.14 -6.53
N LEU A 114 11.08 22.69 -7.31
CA LEU A 114 10.26 23.54 -8.16
C LEU A 114 9.56 24.62 -7.34
N LEU A 115 8.95 24.23 -6.22
CA LEU A 115 8.31 25.17 -5.29
C LEU A 115 9.32 26.18 -4.71
N ARG A 116 10.52 25.72 -4.31
CA ARG A 116 11.60 26.61 -3.85
C ARG A 116 12.06 27.58 -4.94
N LYS A 117 12.23 27.11 -6.18
CA LYS A 117 12.58 27.96 -7.34
C LYS A 117 11.50 28.99 -7.64
N ARG A 118 10.22 28.65 -7.40
CA ARG A 118 9.07 29.55 -7.55
C ARG A 118 8.88 30.50 -6.34
N GLY A 119 9.81 30.50 -5.38
CA GLY A 119 9.77 31.40 -4.22
C GLY A 119 8.78 31.00 -3.13
N ARG A 120 8.29 29.75 -3.14
CA ARG A 120 7.45 29.20 -2.07
C ARG A 120 8.32 28.63 -0.96
N ASP A 121 8.04 29.00 0.28
CA ASP A 121 8.75 28.49 1.45
C ASP A 121 8.26 27.06 1.77
N VAL A 122 8.98 26.08 1.23
CA VAL A 122 8.79 24.67 1.57
C VAL A 122 9.82 24.32 2.64
N SER A 123 9.45 24.56 3.90
CA SER A 123 10.24 24.14 5.04
C SER A 123 10.39 22.61 5.00
N PRO A 124 11.62 22.07 4.94
CA PRO A 124 11.85 20.63 4.91
C PRO A 124 11.30 19.95 6.18
N ASP A 125 11.18 20.67 7.30
CA ASP A 125 10.57 20.13 8.52
C ASP A 125 9.05 19.97 8.41
N ALA A 126 8.35 20.86 7.70
CA ALA A 126 6.91 20.75 7.48
C ALA A 126 6.57 19.52 6.61
N VAL A 127 7.35 19.27 5.56
CA VAL A 127 7.21 18.07 4.71
C VAL A 127 7.50 16.80 5.53
N ARG A 128 8.50 16.85 6.42
CA ARG A 128 8.83 15.71 7.29
C ARG A 128 7.72 15.40 8.29
N LEU A 129 7.11 16.43 8.87
CA LEU A 129 5.95 16.30 9.78
C LEU A 129 4.72 15.72 9.07
N LEU A 130 4.42 16.17 7.86
CA LEU A 130 3.32 15.63 7.04
C LEU A 130 3.54 14.14 6.73
N ARG A 131 4.76 13.76 6.34
CA ARG A 131 5.15 12.35 6.12
C ARG A 131 4.97 11.50 7.37
N GLN A 132 5.42 11.98 8.52
CA GLN A 132 5.30 11.27 9.79
C GLN A 132 3.83 11.09 10.20
N HIS A 133 3.01 12.12 10.03
CA HIS A 133 1.59 12.06 10.33
C HIS A 133 0.87 11.04 9.42
N ARG A 134 1.13 11.06 8.10
CA ARG A 134 0.52 10.13 7.14
C ARG A 134 0.97 8.69 7.36
N ALA A 135 2.24 8.46 7.68
CA ALA A 135 2.74 7.13 8.05
C ALA A 135 2.06 6.59 9.31
N ALA A 136 1.84 7.44 10.32
CA ALA A 136 1.13 7.07 11.53
C ALA A 136 -0.36 6.79 11.27
N GLU A 137 -0.99 7.53 10.36
CA GLU A 137 -2.38 7.36 9.94
C GLU A 137 -2.60 6.07 9.15
N LEU A 138 -1.75 5.79 8.15
CA LEU A 138 -1.76 4.55 7.37
C LEU A 138 -1.45 3.30 8.23
N ALA A 139 -0.67 3.48 9.30
CA ALA A 139 -0.38 2.43 10.27
C ALA A 139 -1.55 2.15 11.24
N ARG A 140 -2.60 2.99 11.28
CA ARG A 140 -3.77 2.72 12.12
C ARG A 140 -4.45 1.43 11.66
N PRO A 141 -4.91 0.58 12.59
CA PRO A 141 -5.77 -0.54 12.25
C PRO A 141 -6.98 -0.05 11.46
N GLU A 142 -7.43 -0.84 10.50
CA GLU A 142 -8.70 -0.60 9.81
C GLU A 142 -9.84 -0.49 10.82
N GLU A 143 -10.87 0.28 10.49
CA GLU A 143 -12.06 0.36 11.33
C GLU A 143 -12.65 -1.05 11.53
N SER A 144 -13.04 -1.32 12.78
CA SER A 144 -13.60 -2.64 13.16
C SER A 144 -14.80 -2.97 12.29
N GLN A 145 -14.67 -4.03 11.48
CA GLN A 145 -15.70 -4.52 10.59
C GLN A 145 -16.78 -5.30 11.37
N LYS A 146 -17.50 -4.63 12.27
CA LYS A 146 -18.47 -5.23 13.21
C LYS A 146 -19.52 -6.10 12.52
N ALA A 147 -19.97 -5.71 11.32
CA ALA A 147 -20.91 -6.48 10.51
C ALA A 147 -20.33 -7.83 10.06
N TRP A 148 -19.08 -7.85 9.62
CA TRP A 148 -18.37 -9.07 9.23
C TRP A 148 -18.09 -9.98 10.43
N ILE A 149 -17.78 -9.40 11.59
CA ILE A 149 -17.64 -10.15 12.84
C ILE A 149 -18.96 -10.86 13.19
N LEU A 150 -20.08 -10.12 13.16
CA LEU A 150 -21.41 -10.68 13.44
C LEU A 150 -21.80 -11.79 12.45
N ALA A 151 -21.60 -11.56 11.16
CA ALA A 151 -21.83 -12.55 10.13
C ALA A 151 -20.95 -13.80 10.34
N GLY A 152 -19.67 -13.61 10.69
CA GLY A 152 -18.75 -14.70 11.01
C GLY A 152 -19.25 -15.60 12.15
N TYR A 153 -19.75 -15.01 13.25
CA TYR A 153 -20.37 -15.78 14.34
C TYR A 153 -21.63 -16.53 13.89
N ALA A 154 -22.50 -15.90 13.10
CA ALA A 154 -23.71 -16.55 12.59
C ALA A 154 -23.38 -17.76 11.71
N PHE A 155 -22.45 -17.61 10.76
CA PHE A 155 -22.02 -18.70 9.88
C PHE A 155 -21.22 -19.79 10.58
N ALA A 156 -20.45 -19.45 11.63
CA ALA A 156 -19.76 -20.44 12.45
C ALA A 156 -20.75 -21.36 13.18
N LEU A 157 -21.83 -20.81 13.75
CA LEU A 157 -22.87 -21.59 14.43
C LEU A 157 -23.65 -22.51 13.48
N LEU A 158 -23.90 -22.05 12.25
CA LEU A 158 -24.58 -22.82 11.21
C LEU A 158 -23.71 -23.98 10.66
N GLY A 159 -22.46 -24.13 11.13
CA GLY A 159 -21.60 -25.27 10.79
C GLY A 159 -21.02 -25.23 9.38
N GLY A 160 -21.03 -24.07 8.71
CA GLY A 160 -20.50 -23.91 7.36
C GLY A 160 -19.01 -23.52 7.34
N LEU A 161 -18.30 -23.94 6.29
CA LEU A 161 -16.89 -23.54 6.04
C LEU A 161 -16.71 -22.02 5.90
N ILE A 162 -17.79 -21.29 5.60
CA ILE A 162 -17.81 -19.83 5.46
C ILE A 162 -17.42 -19.13 6.77
N GLY A 163 -17.89 -19.62 7.92
CA GLY A 163 -17.52 -19.06 9.23
C GLY A 163 -16.03 -19.22 9.52
N LEU A 164 -15.45 -20.37 9.17
CA LEU A 164 -14.01 -20.61 9.31
C LEU A 164 -13.18 -19.68 8.42
N PHE A 165 -13.61 -19.48 7.18
CA PHE A 165 -12.93 -18.55 6.26
C PHE A 165 -12.92 -17.11 6.80
N ILE A 166 -14.07 -16.61 7.27
CA ILE A 166 -14.18 -15.27 7.85
C ILE A 166 -13.31 -15.14 9.12
N GLY A 167 -13.34 -16.15 9.98
CA GLY A 167 -12.53 -16.18 11.20
C GLY A 167 -11.02 -16.18 10.90
N TRP A 168 -10.58 -16.97 9.92
CA TRP A 168 -9.19 -16.99 9.44
C TRP A 168 -8.77 -15.63 8.90
N HIS A 169 -9.59 -15.05 8.02
CA HIS A 169 -9.31 -13.77 7.38
C HIS A 169 -9.11 -12.68 8.43
N LEU A 170 -10.04 -12.55 9.38
CA LEU A 170 -9.96 -11.55 10.44
C LEU A 170 -8.77 -11.74 11.38
N ALA A 171 -8.39 -13.00 11.65
CA ALA A 171 -7.26 -13.32 12.53
C ALA A 171 -5.88 -13.10 11.89
N SER A 172 -5.77 -13.30 10.58
CA SER A 172 -4.47 -13.46 9.90
C SER A 172 -4.15 -12.37 8.88
N HIS A 173 -5.12 -11.51 8.52
CA HIS A 173 -4.90 -10.48 7.51
C HIS A 173 -3.87 -9.43 7.99
N LYS A 174 -2.87 -9.21 7.13
CA LYS A 174 -1.84 -8.19 7.29
C LYS A 174 -1.90 -7.29 6.07
N LYS A 175 -1.78 -5.99 6.27
CA LYS A 175 -1.63 -5.02 5.18
C LYS A 175 -0.16 -4.68 5.00
N GLN A 176 0.24 -4.48 3.76
CA GLN A 176 1.58 -3.98 3.43
C GLN A 176 1.54 -2.46 3.44
N LEU A 177 2.47 -1.85 4.17
CA LEU A 177 2.75 -0.43 4.08
C LEU A 177 3.60 -0.16 2.83
N PHE A 178 3.58 1.08 2.35
CA PHE A 178 4.39 1.56 1.22
C PHE A 178 5.91 1.46 1.47
N ASP A 179 6.34 1.26 2.70
CA ASP A 179 7.73 0.98 3.05
C ASP A 179 8.08 -0.52 3.01
N GLY A 180 7.15 -1.36 2.55
CA GLY A 180 7.29 -2.82 2.46
C GLY A 180 7.05 -3.53 3.78
N ARG A 181 6.89 -2.83 4.91
CA ARG A 181 6.59 -3.48 6.20
C ARG A 181 5.16 -4.00 6.22
N GLN A 182 4.99 -5.21 6.73
CA GLN A 182 3.67 -5.77 6.99
C GLN A 182 3.22 -5.36 8.39
N VAL A 183 2.07 -4.68 8.47
CA VAL A 183 1.39 -4.42 9.75
C VAL A 183 0.07 -5.15 9.79
N ARG A 184 -0.40 -5.44 10.99
CA ARG A 184 -1.72 -6.06 11.18
C ARG A 184 -2.78 -5.13 10.62
N ALA A 185 -3.62 -5.65 9.72
CA ALA A 185 -4.70 -4.86 9.13
C ALA A 185 -5.76 -4.55 10.19
N PHE A 186 -6.07 -5.53 11.04
CA PHE A 186 -7.12 -5.44 12.06
C PHE A 186 -6.56 -5.21 13.46
N SER A 187 -7.41 -4.64 14.33
CA SER A 187 -7.09 -4.43 15.75
C SER A 187 -6.88 -5.76 16.49
N ALA A 188 -6.16 -5.73 17.61
CA ALA A 188 -5.97 -6.93 18.44
C ALA A 188 -7.31 -7.51 18.94
N ALA A 189 -8.32 -6.65 19.18
CA ALA A 189 -9.65 -7.07 19.58
C ALA A 189 -10.38 -7.82 18.45
N ASP A 190 -10.31 -7.31 17.22
CA ASP A 190 -10.94 -7.93 16.06
C ASP A 190 -10.25 -9.27 15.71
N GLN A 191 -8.92 -9.33 15.79
CA GLN A 191 -8.17 -10.58 15.62
C GLN A 191 -8.58 -11.63 16.67
N ALA A 192 -8.81 -11.22 17.91
CA ALA A 192 -9.32 -12.12 18.94
C ALA A 192 -10.73 -12.64 18.62
N HIS A 193 -11.60 -11.82 18.01
CA HIS A 193 -12.88 -12.30 17.49
C HIS A 193 -12.69 -13.32 16.35
N GLY A 194 -11.72 -13.12 15.45
CA GLY A 194 -11.39 -14.07 14.40
C GLY A 194 -11.04 -15.46 14.96
N TRP A 195 -10.17 -15.52 15.97
CA TRP A 195 -9.81 -16.77 16.65
C TRP A 195 -11.01 -17.43 17.35
N ARG A 196 -11.90 -16.65 17.97
CA ARG A 196 -13.13 -17.17 18.59
C ARG A 196 -14.09 -17.75 17.56
N ILE A 197 -14.26 -17.07 16.42
CA ILE A 197 -15.10 -17.53 15.30
C ILE A 197 -14.55 -18.85 14.73
N LEU A 198 -13.23 -18.96 14.55
CA LEU A 198 -12.58 -20.20 14.13
C LEU A 198 -12.85 -21.35 15.09
N GLY A 199 -12.63 -21.13 16.39
CA GLY A 199 -12.88 -22.15 17.42
C GLY A 199 -14.34 -22.59 17.46
N LEU A 200 -15.27 -21.63 17.42
CA LEU A 200 -16.71 -21.91 17.40
C LEU A 200 -17.12 -22.69 16.16
N GLY A 201 -16.63 -22.30 14.98
CA GLY A 201 -16.92 -22.98 13.72
C GLY A 201 -16.43 -24.43 13.71
N ALA A 202 -15.23 -24.69 14.24
CA ALA A 202 -14.70 -26.04 14.36
C ALA A 202 -15.54 -26.92 15.29
N VAL A 203 -15.94 -26.40 16.45
CA VAL A 203 -16.83 -27.10 17.40
C VAL A 203 -18.19 -27.39 16.77
N SER A 204 -18.78 -26.41 16.08
CA SER A 204 -20.06 -26.59 15.40
C SER A 204 -19.99 -27.67 14.31
N ILE A 205 -18.95 -27.68 13.47
CA ILE A 205 -18.76 -28.72 12.45
C ILE A 205 -18.68 -30.11 13.09
N ILE A 206 -17.89 -30.26 14.16
CA ILE A 206 -17.79 -31.52 14.90
C ILE A 206 -19.18 -31.92 15.43
N GLY A 207 -19.89 -31.02 16.10
CA GLY A 207 -21.25 -31.28 16.61
C GLY A 207 -22.24 -31.73 15.53
N TRP A 208 -22.25 -31.05 14.37
CA TRP A 208 -23.13 -31.41 13.25
C TRP A 208 -22.78 -32.76 12.63
N THR A 209 -21.50 -33.11 12.51
CA THR A 209 -21.06 -34.41 12.00
C THR A 209 -21.45 -35.55 12.95
N PHE A 210 -21.30 -35.36 14.26
CA PHE A 210 -21.76 -36.31 15.27
C PHE A 210 -23.27 -36.48 15.28
N LEU A 211 -24.04 -35.38 15.20
CA LEU A 211 -25.49 -35.43 15.14
C LEU A 211 -25.97 -36.21 13.90
N ARG A 212 -25.39 -35.90 12.73
CA ARG A 212 -25.71 -36.59 11.48
C ARG A 212 -25.41 -38.08 11.55
N TRP A 213 -24.29 -38.47 12.16
CA TRP A 213 -23.93 -39.88 12.36
C TRP A 213 -24.91 -40.60 13.31
N TYR A 214 -25.40 -39.92 14.34
CA TYR A 214 -26.35 -40.51 15.30
C TYR A 214 -27.78 -40.64 14.74
N THR A 215 -28.16 -39.76 13.80
CA THR A 215 -29.50 -39.75 13.17
C THR A 215 -29.59 -40.56 11.87
N ALA A 216 -28.48 -41.13 11.39
CA ALA A 216 -28.39 -41.94 10.18
C ALA A 216 -28.32 -43.43 10.54
#